data_AF-A0A960FBA1-F1
#
_entry.id   AF-A0A960FBA1-F1
#
_cell.length_a   1.000
_cell.length_b   1.000
_cell.length_c   1.000
_cell.angle_alpha   90.00
_cell.angle_beta   90.00
_cell.angle_gamma   90.00
#
_symmetry.space_group_name_H-M   'P 1'
#
loop_
_entity.id
_entity.type
_entity.pdbx_description
1 polymer ?
#
loop_
_entity_poly.entity_id
_entity_poly.type
_entity_poly.pdbx_seq_one_letter_code
_entity_poly.pdbx_strand_id
1 'polypeptide(L)'
;MALSAFWDQVLVDLEELAGPLREVPAPASAFMAVEGVYQGRPVRAVWHGRATSGQSRGSSLHLAIPVGDRAIRSYVLRRKNSTIFGPTATTGDAAFDEEYVASARPLDVVSSALDGDVRAMIRRRWPNRDTSLGVADGWSTLVAATSTPGRDGAPTPPTRAELKAALDDLALFTDRLVSTYDVARASIVRTEGEASALAWEQRWREDAARAATKGRLLAVAIILVVLAIAAAVVYLVI
;
A
#
# COMPACT_ATOMS: atom_id res chain seq x y z
N MET A 1 4.69 23.62 14.75
CA MET A 1 5.82 22.95 14.06
C MET A 1 5.51 22.97 12.58
N ALA A 2 6.38 23.53 11.75
CA ALA A 2 6.18 23.57 10.30
C ALA A 2 6.22 22.14 9.74
N LEU A 3 5.45 21.86 8.68
CA LEU A 3 5.39 20.54 8.03
C LEU A 3 6.80 20.04 7.63
N SER A 4 7.76 20.94 7.38
CA SER A 4 9.16 20.63 7.08
C SER A 4 9.87 19.91 8.23
N ALA A 5 9.81 20.45 9.45
CA ALA A 5 10.50 19.88 10.61
C ALA A 5 9.97 18.48 10.99
N PHE A 6 8.70 18.21 10.67
CA PHE A 6 8.10 16.88 10.80
C PHE A 6 8.76 15.87 9.85
N TRP A 7 9.05 16.26 8.61
CA TRP A 7 9.67 15.40 7.62
C TRP A 7 11.18 15.23 7.84
N ASP A 8 11.85 16.30 8.26
CA ASP A 8 13.29 16.27 8.51
C ASP A 8 13.65 15.22 9.57
N GLN A 9 12.89 15.14 10.68
CA GLN A 9 13.15 14.13 11.71
C GLN A 9 12.90 12.70 11.22
N VAL A 10 11.86 12.48 10.41
CA VAL A 10 11.55 11.15 9.87
C VAL A 10 12.63 10.71 8.88
N LEU A 11 13.18 11.62 8.08
CA LEU A 11 14.29 11.35 7.18
C LEU A 11 15.56 10.97 7.96
N VAL A 12 15.90 11.71 9.01
CA VAL A 12 17.02 11.38 9.90
C VAL A 12 16.85 10.00 10.51
N ASP A 13 15.68 9.72 11.10
CA ASP A 13 15.40 8.43 11.73
C ASP A 13 15.45 7.27 10.70
N LEU A 14 14.96 7.50 9.48
CA LEU A 14 15.03 6.52 8.39
C LEU A 14 16.45 6.31 7.89
N GLU A 15 17.27 7.35 7.79
CA GLU A 15 18.67 7.25 7.37
C GLU A 15 19.51 6.49 8.42
N GLU A 16 19.24 6.71 9.70
CA GLU A 16 19.86 5.92 10.78
C GLU A 16 19.44 4.45 10.79
N LEU A 17 18.25 4.12 10.26
CA LEU A 17 17.73 2.75 10.22
C LEU A 17 18.09 2.01 8.93
N ALA A 18 17.98 2.69 7.79
CA ALA A 18 18.12 2.14 6.45
C ALA A 18 19.41 2.60 5.74
N GLY A 19 20.34 3.24 6.45
CA GLY A 19 21.54 3.78 5.85
C GLY A 19 21.26 4.96 4.91
N PRO A 20 22.26 5.36 4.10
CA PRO A 20 22.17 6.54 3.25
C PRO A 20 20.93 6.52 2.36
N LEU A 21 20.13 7.59 2.44
CA LEU A 21 18.92 7.72 1.65
C LEU A 21 19.21 8.42 0.32
N ARG A 22 18.60 7.94 -0.76
CA ARG A 22 18.67 8.52 -2.10
C ARG A 22 17.28 8.93 -2.56
N GLU A 23 17.11 10.17 -2.98
CA GLU A 23 15.88 10.60 -3.61
C GLU A 23 15.64 9.89 -4.95
N VAL A 24 14.40 9.48 -5.19
CA VAL A 24 13.98 8.79 -6.41
C VAL A 24 12.71 9.41 -6.98
N PRO A 25 12.41 9.18 -8.28
CA PRO A 25 11.17 9.66 -8.86
C PRO A 25 9.96 9.21 -8.04
N ALA A 26 9.24 10.17 -7.47
CA ALA A 26 8.04 9.91 -6.71
C ALA A 26 6.86 9.57 -7.66
N PRO A 27 5.92 8.70 -7.23
CA PRO A 27 4.65 8.56 -7.93
C PRO A 27 3.96 9.92 -8.10
N ALA A 28 3.17 10.10 -9.16
CA ALA A 28 2.46 11.36 -9.42
C ALA A 28 1.55 11.83 -8.26
N SER A 29 1.14 10.90 -7.39
CA SER A 29 0.33 11.15 -6.20
C SER A 29 1.14 11.41 -4.92
N ALA A 30 2.47 11.49 -5.01
CA ALA A 30 3.38 11.65 -3.89
C ALA A 30 4.23 12.93 -4.04
N PHE A 31 4.62 13.51 -2.90
CA PHE A 31 5.51 14.68 -2.87
C PHE A 31 6.98 14.30 -2.93
N MET A 32 7.33 13.15 -2.35
CA MET A 32 8.70 12.71 -2.21
C MET A 32 8.74 11.19 -2.15
N ALA A 33 9.80 10.62 -2.72
CA ALA A 33 10.16 9.24 -2.51
C ALA A 33 11.67 9.15 -2.30
N VAL A 34 12.08 8.39 -1.29
CA VAL A 34 13.49 8.10 -1.01
C VAL A 34 13.70 6.59 -0.88
N GLU A 35 14.89 6.14 -1.21
CA GLU A 35 15.31 4.74 -1.10
C GLU A 35 16.52 4.60 -0.20
N GLY A 36 16.53 3.53 0.60
CA GLY A 36 17.66 3.10 1.41
C GLY A 36 17.76 1.58 1.45
N VAL A 37 18.57 1.06 2.37
CA VAL A 37 18.78 -0.37 2.61
C VAL A 37 18.52 -0.73 4.07
N TYR A 38 17.42 -1.42 4.34
CA TYR A 38 17.11 -1.95 5.66
C TYR A 38 17.38 -3.45 5.73
N GLN A 39 18.24 -3.90 6.65
CA GLN A 39 18.59 -5.33 6.82
C GLN A 39 19.04 -6.02 5.51
N GLY A 40 19.81 -5.30 4.69
CA GLY A 40 20.29 -5.80 3.39
C GLY A 40 19.24 -5.78 2.28
N ARG A 41 18.07 -5.16 2.50
CA ARG A 41 16.97 -5.09 1.54
C ARG A 41 16.74 -3.67 1.07
N PRO A 42 16.50 -3.43 -0.22
CA PRO A 42 16.03 -2.13 -0.67
C PRO A 42 14.69 -1.80 0.00
N VAL A 43 14.61 -0.59 0.56
CA VAL A 43 13.38 -0.05 1.12
C VAL A 43 13.11 1.31 0.50
N ARG A 44 11.85 1.59 0.19
CA ARG A 44 11.39 2.87 -0.31
C ARG A 44 10.42 3.49 0.67
N ALA A 45 10.65 4.74 1.03
CA ALA A 45 9.70 5.55 1.77
C ALA A 45 9.06 6.56 0.80
N VAL A 46 7.73 6.58 0.74
CA VAL A 46 6.94 7.42 -0.15
C VAL A 46 5.99 8.27 0.68
N TRP A 47 6.00 9.57 0.41
CA TRP A 47 5.16 10.53 1.11
C TRP A 47 4.04 11.03 0.23
N HIS A 48 2.81 10.82 0.69
CA HIS A 48 1.61 11.33 0.04
C HIS A 48 1.04 12.51 0.81
N GLY A 49 0.45 13.45 0.06
CA GLY A 49 -0.29 14.57 0.61
C GLY A 49 -1.79 14.43 0.49
N ARG A 50 -2.47 15.22 1.32
CA ARG A 50 -3.92 15.43 1.25
C ARG A 50 -4.43 15.82 -0.15
N ALA A 51 -3.61 16.50 -0.95
CA ALA A 51 -4.02 17.02 -2.27
C ALA A 51 -3.82 16.04 -3.43
N THR A 52 -2.97 15.02 -3.27
CA THR A 52 -2.39 14.30 -4.42
C THR A 52 -2.89 12.86 -4.58
N SER A 53 -3.41 12.23 -3.52
CA SER A 53 -4.08 10.93 -3.62
C SER A 53 -5.57 11.11 -3.38
N GLY A 54 -6.39 11.02 -4.43
CA GLY A 54 -7.86 10.95 -4.30
C GLY A 54 -8.37 9.76 -3.45
N GLN A 55 -7.44 8.93 -2.96
CA GLN A 55 -7.68 7.80 -2.07
C GLN A 55 -7.46 8.15 -0.59
N SER A 56 -6.53 9.06 -0.24
CA SER A 56 -6.14 9.36 1.15
C SER A 56 -6.69 10.69 1.64
N ARG A 57 -7.43 10.69 2.76
CA ARG A 57 -8.01 11.92 3.31
C ARG A 57 -7.01 12.77 4.13
N GLY A 58 -5.70 12.54 4.02
CA GLY A 58 -4.64 13.22 4.76
C GLY A 58 -3.23 12.95 4.19
N SER A 59 -2.19 13.45 4.85
CA SER A 59 -0.80 13.09 4.52
C SER A 59 -0.45 11.72 5.11
N SER A 60 0.29 10.91 4.37
CA SER A 60 0.71 9.57 4.80
C SER A 60 2.15 9.25 4.41
N LEU A 61 2.80 8.46 5.27
CA LEU A 61 4.08 7.81 4.97
C LEU A 61 3.82 6.35 4.63
N HIS A 62 4.21 5.95 3.43
CA HIS A 62 4.18 4.58 2.96
C HIS A 62 5.60 4.04 2.94
N LEU A 63 5.84 2.94 3.63
CA LEU A 63 7.08 2.17 3.52
C LEU A 63 6.85 1.02 2.55
N ALA A 64 7.84 0.71 1.73
CA ALA A 64 7.72 -0.30 0.69
C ALA A 64 8.99 -1.15 0.54
N ILE A 65 8.84 -2.47 0.46
CA ILE A 65 9.93 -3.42 0.16
C ILE A 65 9.54 -4.19 -1.10
N PRO A 66 10.43 -4.31 -2.11
CA PRO A 66 10.07 -4.97 -3.35
C PRO A 66 9.88 -6.47 -3.11
N VAL A 67 8.90 -7.06 -3.79
CA VAL A 67 8.67 -8.51 -3.77
C VAL A 67 9.46 -9.25 -4.86
N GLY A 68 10.28 -8.52 -5.62
CA GLY A 68 11.03 -9.00 -6.78
C GLY A 68 10.14 -9.18 -8.01
N ASP A 69 10.52 -10.09 -8.92
CA ASP A 69 9.82 -10.33 -10.19
C ASP A 69 8.53 -11.17 -10.05
N ARG A 70 8.11 -11.42 -8.82
CA ARG A 70 6.97 -12.27 -8.47
C ARG A 70 5.67 -11.59 -8.87
N ALA A 71 4.81 -12.35 -9.54
CA ALA A 71 3.52 -11.87 -10.05
C ALA A 71 2.46 -11.72 -8.95
N ILE A 72 2.80 -11.16 -7.79
CA ILE A 72 1.88 -11.03 -6.67
C ILE A 72 0.88 -9.91 -6.96
N ARG A 73 -0.42 -10.22 -6.85
CA ARG A 73 -1.48 -9.24 -7.09
C ARG A 73 -1.47 -8.14 -6.05
N SER A 74 -1.91 -6.97 -6.49
CA SER A 74 -2.19 -5.87 -5.57
C SER A 74 -3.32 -6.26 -4.62
N TYR A 75 -3.09 -6.02 -3.34
CA TYR A 75 -4.11 -6.19 -2.31
C TYR A 75 -3.89 -5.16 -1.21
N VAL A 76 -4.95 -4.84 -0.47
CA VAL A 76 -4.86 -3.98 0.71
C VAL A 76 -5.63 -4.61 1.86
N LEU A 77 -4.95 -4.85 2.98
CA LEU A 77 -5.54 -5.18 4.26
C LEU A 77 -5.62 -3.91 5.11
N ARG A 78 -6.80 -3.62 5.63
CA ARG A 78 -7.07 -2.41 6.42
C ARG A 78 -8.13 -2.68 7.48
N ARG A 79 -8.20 -1.82 8.50
CA ARG A 79 -9.34 -1.83 9.43
C ARG A 79 -10.63 -1.49 8.69
N LYS A 80 -11.74 -2.13 9.08
CA LYS A 80 -13.09 -1.87 8.53
C LYS A 80 -13.45 -0.39 8.56
N ASN A 81 -13.14 0.27 9.67
CA ASN A 81 -13.47 1.68 9.91
C ASN A 81 -12.35 2.65 9.52
N SER A 82 -11.34 2.18 8.77
CA SER A 82 -10.22 3.05 8.41
C SER A 82 -10.66 4.20 7.53
N THR A 83 -10.18 5.42 7.83
CA THR A 83 -10.51 6.63 7.08
C THR A 83 -9.50 6.95 5.97
N ILE A 84 -8.43 6.17 5.87
CA ILE A 84 -7.34 6.34 4.89
C ILE A 84 -7.80 6.05 3.48
N PHE A 85 -8.73 5.11 3.29
CA PHE A 85 -9.24 4.79 1.97
C PHE A 85 -10.70 5.23 1.90
N GLY A 86 -11.02 6.05 0.91
CA GLY A 86 -12.39 6.50 0.68
C GLY A 86 -13.37 5.33 0.49
N PRO A 87 -14.67 5.55 0.74
CA PRO A 87 -15.71 4.53 0.60
C PRO A 87 -15.85 3.95 -0.81
N THR A 88 -15.23 4.56 -1.82
CA THR A 88 -15.23 4.12 -3.23
C THR A 88 -14.14 3.10 -3.58
N ALA A 89 -13.21 2.77 -2.67
CA ALA A 89 -12.24 1.69 -2.89
C ALA A 89 -12.85 0.27 -2.77
N THR A 90 -14.16 0.16 -2.50
CA THR A 90 -14.82 -0.99 -1.85
C THR A 90 -15.59 -1.93 -2.80
N THR A 91 -15.24 -2.00 -4.09
CA THR A 91 -15.79 -3.06 -4.94
C THR A 91 -14.95 -4.34 -4.82
N GLY A 92 -15.29 -5.18 -3.84
CA GLY A 92 -14.68 -6.51 -3.67
C GLY A 92 -14.00 -6.80 -2.33
N ASP A 93 -14.25 -5.98 -1.31
CA ASP A 93 -13.77 -6.25 0.04
C ASP A 93 -14.34 -7.57 0.56
N ALA A 94 -13.46 -8.47 0.96
CA ALA A 94 -13.82 -9.63 1.75
C ALA A 94 -13.53 -9.34 3.22
N ALA A 95 -14.45 -9.76 4.09
CA ALA A 95 -14.16 -9.78 5.53
C ALA A 95 -12.94 -10.68 5.76
N PHE A 96 -11.89 -10.12 6.35
CA PHE A 96 -10.70 -10.88 6.71
C PHE A 96 -10.85 -11.45 8.12
N ASP A 97 -11.35 -10.63 9.04
CA ASP A 97 -11.87 -11.03 10.35
C ASP A 97 -12.92 -10.01 10.87
N GLU A 98 -13.19 -10.02 12.18
CA GLU A 98 -14.13 -9.10 12.82
C GLU A 98 -13.74 -7.63 12.69
N GLU A 99 -12.44 -7.31 12.61
CA GLU A 99 -11.91 -5.94 12.69
C GLU A 99 -11.30 -5.45 11.36
N TYR A 100 -10.84 -6.37 10.50
CA TYR A 100 -10.12 -6.07 9.26
C TYR A 100 -10.86 -6.56 8.01
N VAL A 101 -10.63 -5.84 6.91
CA VAL A 101 -11.09 -6.18 5.55
C VAL A 101 -9.91 -6.24 4.60
N ALA A 102 -9.97 -7.17 3.66
CA ALA A 102 -9.01 -7.32 2.59
C ALA A 102 -9.66 -6.98 1.24
N SER A 103 -9.06 -6.04 0.52
CA SER A 103 -9.44 -5.64 -0.83
C SER A 103 -8.52 -6.37 -1.83
N ALA A 104 -8.86 -7.60 -2.22
CA ALA A 104 -8.31 -8.29 -3.39
C ALA A 104 -9.14 -9.51 -3.81
N ARG A 105 -9.23 -9.74 -5.12
CA ARG A 105 -9.73 -10.98 -5.74
C ARG A 105 -8.62 -11.63 -6.60
N PRO A 106 -8.37 -12.95 -6.53
CA PRO A 106 -8.67 -13.90 -5.46
C PRO A 106 -7.60 -13.91 -4.36
N LEU A 107 -7.99 -14.40 -3.17
CA LEU A 107 -7.25 -14.35 -1.91
C LEU A 107 -6.30 -15.54 -1.67
N ASP A 108 -6.10 -16.46 -2.61
CA ASP A 108 -5.50 -17.78 -2.35
C ASP A 108 -4.07 -17.73 -1.77
N VAL A 109 -3.14 -17.03 -2.41
CA VAL A 109 -1.75 -16.90 -1.90
C VAL A 109 -1.65 -15.88 -0.76
N VAL A 110 -2.42 -14.80 -0.82
CA VAL A 110 -2.40 -13.76 0.22
C VAL A 110 -3.00 -14.28 1.54
N SER A 111 -4.12 -15.00 1.50
CA SER A 111 -4.72 -15.60 2.70
C SER A 111 -3.80 -16.62 3.36
N SER A 112 -3.03 -17.35 2.56
CA SER A 112 -2.03 -18.31 3.04
C SER A 112 -0.79 -17.63 3.63
N ALA A 113 -0.36 -16.48 3.08
CA ALA A 113 0.72 -15.66 3.63
C ALA A 113 0.30 -14.89 4.90
N LEU A 114 -1.01 -14.65 5.07
CA LEU A 114 -1.60 -14.04 6.26
C LEU A 114 -1.85 -15.10 7.35
N ASP A 115 -0.77 -15.77 7.77
CA ASP A 115 -0.77 -16.80 8.81
C ASP A 115 -0.98 -16.23 10.23
N GLY A 116 -0.88 -17.10 11.24
CA GLY A 116 -1.06 -16.72 12.64
C GLY A 116 -0.10 -15.63 13.12
N ASP A 117 1.14 -15.61 12.63
CA ASP A 117 2.17 -14.65 13.03
C ASP A 117 1.89 -13.27 12.43
N VAL A 118 1.56 -13.21 11.14
CA VAL A 118 1.21 -11.96 10.46
C VAL A 118 -0.10 -11.40 11.03
N ARG A 119 -1.08 -12.26 11.33
CA ARG A 119 -2.33 -11.85 12.00
C ARG A 119 -2.09 -11.31 13.41
N ALA A 120 -1.22 -11.95 14.19
CA ALA A 120 -0.86 -11.48 15.53
C ALA A 120 -0.10 -10.16 15.47
N MET A 121 0.79 -9.98 14.49
CA MET A 121 1.48 -8.72 14.20
C MET A 121 0.47 -7.59 13.95
N ILE A 122 -0.48 -7.80 13.02
CA ILE A 122 -1.56 -6.88 12.67
C ILE A 122 -2.35 -6.45 13.92
N ARG A 123 -2.78 -7.42 14.75
CA ARG A 123 -3.61 -7.15 15.94
C ARG A 123 -2.86 -6.43 17.06
N ARG A 124 -1.61 -6.81 17.31
CA ARG A 124 -0.82 -6.26 18.43
C ARG A 124 -0.45 -4.79 18.22
N ARG A 125 -0.18 -4.38 16.99
CA ARG A 125 0.41 -3.06 16.70
C ARG A 125 -0.55 -2.04 16.09
N TRP A 126 -1.70 -2.46 15.58
CA TRP A 126 -2.65 -1.54 14.96
C TRP A 126 -3.91 -1.19 15.79
N PRO A 127 -3.95 -1.22 17.15
CA PRO A 127 -5.20 -0.97 17.87
C PRO A 127 -5.78 0.43 17.62
N ASN A 128 -4.93 1.45 17.43
CA ASN A 128 -5.33 2.86 17.43
C ASN A 128 -4.84 3.68 16.23
N ARG A 129 -4.29 3.06 15.19
CA ARG A 129 -3.79 3.77 14.00
C ARG A 129 -4.54 3.34 12.76
N ASP A 130 -4.88 4.34 11.96
CA ASP A 130 -5.22 4.21 10.57
C ASP A 130 -3.97 3.66 9.86
N THR A 131 -3.87 2.33 9.79
CA THR A 131 -2.73 1.57 9.24
C THR A 131 -3.27 0.62 8.19
N SER A 132 -2.52 0.43 7.11
CA SER A 132 -2.86 -0.56 6.08
C SER A 132 -1.60 -1.23 5.55
N LEU A 133 -1.74 -2.49 5.18
CA LEU A 133 -0.68 -3.31 4.61
C LEU A 133 -1.16 -3.85 3.28
N GLY A 134 -0.28 -3.92 2.30
CA GLY A 134 -0.69 -4.36 0.99
C GLY A 134 0.45 -4.71 0.09
N VAL A 135 0.10 -5.00 -1.15
CA VAL A 135 1.02 -5.13 -2.27
C VAL A 135 0.49 -4.21 -3.36
N ALA A 136 1.37 -3.48 -4.03
CA ALA A 136 1.06 -2.68 -5.19
C ALA A 136 2.30 -2.59 -6.09
N ASP A 137 2.12 -2.78 -7.39
CA ASP A 137 3.13 -2.52 -8.43
C ASP A 137 4.50 -3.20 -8.19
N GLY A 138 4.50 -4.43 -7.65
CA GLY A 138 5.73 -5.18 -7.35
C GLY A 138 6.37 -4.84 -6.00
N TRP A 139 5.67 -4.10 -5.15
CA TRP A 139 6.10 -3.72 -3.80
C TRP A 139 5.10 -4.20 -2.77
N SER A 140 5.59 -4.79 -1.70
CA SER A 140 4.85 -4.83 -0.45
C SER A 140 4.87 -3.42 0.15
N THR A 141 3.77 -2.99 0.75
CA THR A 141 3.62 -1.62 1.26
C THR A 141 2.94 -1.61 2.62
N LEU A 142 3.44 -0.78 3.54
CA LEU A 142 2.82 -0.49 4.83
C LEU A 142 2.63 1.01 4.98
N VAL A 143 1.43 1.45 5.31
CA VAL A 143 1.18 2.84 5.71
C VAL A 143 1.65 2.99 7.15
N ALA A 144 2.83 3.57 7.36
CA ALA A 144 3.48 3.64 8.67
C ALA A 144 2.97 4.82 9.53
N ALA A 145 2.46 5.88 8.90
CA ALA A 145 1.88 7.01 9.60
C ALA A 145 0.86 7.74 8.72
N THR A 146 -0.16 8.32 9.36
CA THR A 146 -1.19 9.15 8.71
C THR A 146 -1.55 10.35 9.56
N SER A 147 -1.78 11.51 8.95
CA SER A 147 -2.54 12.61 9.57
C SER A 147 -4.04 12.35 9.38
N THR A 148 -4.82 12.19 10.44
CA THR A 148 -6.29 12.04 10.30
C THR A 148 -6.92 13.41 9.96
N PRO A 149 -7.81 13.49 8.95
CA PRO A 149 -8.55 14.73 8.67
C PRO A 149 -9.50 15.11 9.82
N GLY A 150 -9.52 16.39 10.21
CA GLY A 150 -10.53 16.96 11.10
C GLY A 150 -10.14 17.09 12.58
N ARG A 151 -8.95 16.62 12.97
CA ARG A 151 -8.29 17.12 14.19
C ARG A 151 -7.33 18.22 13.77
N ASP A 152 -7.42 19.40 14.36
CA ASP A 152 -6.50 20.54 14.16
C ASP A 152 -5.05 20.26 14.63
N GLY A 153 -4.67 18.99 14.77
CA GLY A 153 -3.32 18.57 15.11
C GLY A 153 -2.50 18.34 13.85
N ALA A 154 -1.34 18.98 13.77
CA ALA A 154 -0.27 18.54 12.88
C ALA A 154 -0.05 17.03 13.07
N PRO A 155 0.27 16.27 12.01
CA PRO A 155 0.61 14.86 12.19
C PRO A 155 1.72 14.71 13.23
N THR A 156 1.55 13.76 14.15
CA THR A 156 2.62 13.38 15.09
C THR A 156 3.59 12.47 14.34
N PRO A 157 4.90 12.80 14.28
CA PRO A 157 5.84 11.99 13.53
C PRO A 157 5.95 10.64 14.21
N PRO A 158 6.04 9.53 13.44
CA PRO A 158 6.33 8.25 14.04
C PRO A 158 7.68 8.36 14.74
N THR A 159 7.77 7.82 15.96
CA THR A 159 9.06 7.76 16.63
C THR A 159 10.00 6.82 15.88
N ARG A 160 11.32 6.97 16.02
CA ARG A 160 12.29 6.01 15.50
C ARG A 160 11.95 4.55 15.84
N ALA A 161 11.48 4.29 17.06
CA ALA A 161 11.08 2.94 17.47
C ALA A 161 9.87 2.44 16.68
N GLU A 162 8.90 3.32 16.37
CA GLU A 162 7.75 2.99 15.55
C GLU A 162 8.14 2.79 14.08
N LEU A 163 9.06 3.60 13.54
CA LEU A 163 9.60 3.41 12.19
C LEU A 163 10.34 2.08 12.07
N LYS A 164 11.22 1.76 13.04
CA LYS A 164 11.92 0.47 13.06
C LYS A 164 10.93 -0.70 13.12
N ALA A 165 9.94 -0.61 14.00
CA ALA A 165 8.91 -1.63 14.12
C ALA A 165 8.12 -1.82 12.81
N ALA A 166 7.78 -0.73 12.13
CA ALA A 166 7.09 -0.76 10.84
C ALA A 166 7.96 -1.41 9.75
N LEU A 167 9.27 -1.14 9.73
CA LEU A 167 10.22 -1.79 8.82
C LEU A 167 10.38 -3.30 9.11
N ASP A 168 10.49 -3.68 10.39
CA ASP A 168 10.55 -5.09 10.79
C ASP A 168 9.28 -5.86 10.38
N ASP A 169 8.10 -5.25 10.60
CA ASP A 169 6.81 -5.84 10.24
C ASP A 169 6.65 -5.97 8.72
N LEU A 170 7.04 -4.94 7.97
CA LEU A 170 7.02 -4.98 6.51
C LEU A 170 7.98 -6.04 5.97
N ALA A 171 9.18 -6.18 6.55
CA ALA A 171 10.14 -7.21 6.16
C ALA A 171 9.60 -8.62 6.41
N LEU A 172 9.06 -8.89 7.61
CA LEU A 172 8.42 -10.17 7.96
C LEU A 172 7.28 -10.49 7.00
N PHE A 173 6.41 -9.51 6.75
CA PHE A 173 5.30 -9.68 5.83
C PHE A 173 5.77 -9.99 4.41
N THR A 174 6.78 -9.27 3.92
CA THR A 174 7.37 -9.50 2.59
C THR A 174 7.92 -10.92 2.48
N ASP A 175 8.63 -11.40 3.51
CA ASP A 175 9.21 -12.74 3.52
C ASP A 175 8.16 -13.84 3.45
N ARG A 176 7.09 -13.69 4.25
CA ARG A 176 5.97 -14.63 4.23
C ARG A 176 5.31 -14.65 2.86
N LEU A 177 5.04 -13.48 2.29
CA LEU A 177 4.42 -13.34 0.97
C LEU A 177 5.26 -13.99 -0.14
N VAL A 178 6.57 -13.71 -0.16
CA VAL A 178 7.54 -14.28 -1.10
C VAL A 178 7.62 -15.79 -0.95
N SER A 179 7.76 -16.28 0.28
CA SER A 179 7.86 -17.71 0.58
C SER A 179 6.61 -18.48 0.15
N THR A 180 5.42 -17.95 0.47
CA THR A 180 4.15 -18.58 0.06
C THR A 180 4.02 -18.62 -1.46
N TYR A 181 4.42 -17.56 -2.16
CA TYR A 181 4.43 -17.55 -3.62
C TYR A 181 5.39 -18.61 -4.19
N ASP A 182 6.62 -18.68 -3.68
CA ASP A 182 7.63 -19.61 -4.16
C ASP A 182 7.21 -21.07 -3.94
N VAL A 183 6.58 -21.37 -2.80
CA VAL A 183 6.00 -22.70 -2.50
C VAL A 183 4.84 -23.03 -3.45
N ALA A 184 3.93 -22.09 -3.69
CA ALA A 184 2.79 -22.30 -4.59
C ALA A 184 3.27 -22.56 -6.03
N ARG A 185 4.21 -21.74 -6.51
CA ARG A 185 4.83 -21.90 -7.83
C ARG A 185 5.51 -23.26 -7.95
N ALA A 186 6.37 -23.62 -6.99
CA ALA A 186 7.06 -24.90 -6.98
C ALA A 186 6.09 -26.09 -6.96
N SER A 187 4.94 -25.95 -6.28
CA SER A 187 3.89 -26.97 -6.31
C SER A 187 3.33 -27.15 -7.72
N ILE A 188 2.96 -26.07 -8.40
CA ILE A 188 2.42 -26.12 -9.78
C ILE A 188 3.45 -26.72 -10.74
N VAL A 189 4.73 -26.32 -10.63
CA VAL A 189 5.79 -26.89 -11.47
C VAL A 189 5.89 -28.40 -11.28
N ARG A 190 5.78 -28.90 -10.05
CA ARG A 190 5.83 -30.34 -9.75
C ARG A 190 4.61 -31.10 -10.26
N THR A 191 3.42 -30.51 -10.20
CA THR A 191 2.16 -31.22 -10.51
C THR A 191 1.74 -31.07 -11.97
N GLU A 192 2.00 -29.92 -12.57
CA GLU A 192 1.45 -29.50 -13.87
C GLU A 192 2.53 -29.02 -14.86
N GLY A 193 3.79 -28.92 -14.42
CA GLY A 193 4.93 -28.51 -15.24
C GLY A 193 5.14 -27.00 -15.33
N GLU A 194 6.29 -26.61 -15.89
CA GLU A 194 6.74 -25.20 -15.98
C GLU A 194 5.80 -24.32 -16.82
N ALA A 195 5.25 -24.86 -17.92
CA ALA A 195 4.32 -24.12 -18.78
C ALA A 195 3.04 -23.70 -18.03
N SER A 196 2.54 -24.55 -17.14
CA SER A 196 1.36 -24.29 -16.32
C SER A 196 1.64 -23.24 -15.24
N ALA A 197 2.84 -23.27 -14.64
CA ALA A 197 3.30 -22.25 -13.70
C ALA A 197 3.42 -20.88 -14.38
N LEU A 198 4.03 -20.82 -15.56
CA LEU A 198 4.14 -19.57 -16.34
C LEU A 198 2.76 -19.04 -16.76
N ALA A 199 1.85 -19.91 -17.19
CA ALA A 199 0.48 -19.52 -17.52
C ALA A 199 -0.27 -19.00 -16.27
N TRP A 200 -0.04 -19.59 -15.10
CA TRP A 200 -0.58 -19.11 -13.83
C TRP A 200 -0.05 -17.72 -13.47
N GLU A 201 1.26 -17.48 -13.57
CA GLU A 201 1.87 -16.16 -13.37
C GLU A 201 1.39 -15.12 -14.38
N GLN A 202 1.27 -15.50 -15.65
CA GLN A 202 0.81 -14.60 -16.70
C GLN A 202 -0.64 -14.17 -16.47
N ARG A 203 -1.53 -15.11 -16.14
CA ARG A 203 -2.92 -14.77 -15.75
C ARG A 203 -2.94 -13.78 -14.59
N TRP A 204 -2.01 -13.89 -13.65
CA TRP A 204 -1.91 -12.98 -12.52
C TRP A 204 -1.43 -11.58 -12.91
N ARG A 205 -0.42 -11.48 -13.78
CA ARG A 205 0.04 -10.20 -14.33
C ARG A 205 -1.05 -9.50 -15.15
N GLU A 206 -1.75 -10.26 -15.99
CA GLU A 206 -2.85 -9.73 -16.82
C GLU A 206 -4.01 -9.22 -15.96
N ASP A 207 -4.36 -9.94 -14.89
CA ASP A 207 -5.42 -9.50 -14.00
C ASP A 207 -5.03 -8.30 -13.14
N ALA A 208 -3.76 -8.20 -12.72
CA ALA A 208 -3.23 -6.99 -12.09
C ALA A 208 -3.30 -5.79 -13.05
N ALA A 209 -2.90 -5.97 -14.32
CA ALA A 209 -2.99 -4.93 -15.35
C ALA A 209 -4.45 -4.54 -15.66
N ARG A 210 -5.37 -5.50 -15.70
CA ARG A 210 -6.81 -5.25 -15.89
C ARG A 210 -7.41 -4.47 -14.71
N ALA A 211 -7.04 -4.80 -13.48
CA ALA A 211 -7.48 -4.07 -12.28
C ALA A 211 -7.00 -2.60 -12.31
N ALA A 212 -5.72 -2.37 -12.66
CA ALA A 212 -5.17 -1.03 -12.81
C ALA A 212 -5.88 -0.23 -13.92
N THR A 213 -6.20 -0.87 -15.05
CA THR A 213 -6.88 -0.23 -16.19
C THR A 213 -8.33 0.13 -15.87
N LYS A 214 -9.08 -0.75 -15.19
CA LYS A 214 -10.45 -0.44 -14.73
C LYS A 214 -10.47 0.74 -13.75
N GLY A 215 -9.51 0.81 -12.83
CA GLY A 215 -9.36 1.96 -11.93
C GLY A 215 -9.12 3.27 -12.67
N ARG A 216 -8.28 3.25 -13.72
CA ARG A 216 -8.02 4.41 -14.58
C ARG A 216 -9.25 4.84 -15.38
N LEU A 217 -9.99 3.90 -15.98
CA LEU A 217 -11.20 4.21 -16.74
C LEU A 217 -12.31 4.79 -15.83
N LEU A 218 -12.45 4.27 -14.62
CA LEU A 218 -13.39 4.81 -13.63
C LEU A 218 -13.00 6.24 -13.22
N ALA A 219 -11.70 6.49 -12.96
CA ALA A 219 -11.22 7.84 -12.64
C ALA A 219 -11.45 8.83 -13.80
N VAL A 220 -11.20 8.43 -15.04
CA VAL A 220 -11.49 9.24 -16.24
C VAL A 220 -12.98 9.53 -16.38
N ALA A 221 -13.84 8.51 -16.19
CA ALA A 221 -15.29 8.70 -16.23
C ALA A 221 -15.78 9.68 -15.16
N ILE A 222 -15.25 9.59 -13.94
CA ILE A 222 -15.58 10.54 -12.87
C ILE A 222 -15.14 11.96 -13.24
N ILE A 223 -13.92 12.14 -13.75
CA ILE A 223 -13.43 13.46 -14.19
C ILE A 223 -14.32 14.05 -15.29
N LEU A 224 -14.72 13.24 -16.28
CA LEU A 224 -15.60 13.69 -17.35
C LEU A 224 -16.99 14.09 -16.83
N VAL A 225 -17.53 13.37 -15.85
CA VAL A 225 -18.81 13.73 -15.20
C VAL A 225 -18.69 15.04 -14.42
N VAL A 226 -17.60 15.23 -13.64
CA VAL A 226 -17.36 16.49 -12.92
C VAL A 226 -17.24 17.67 -13.89
N LEU A 227 -16.52 17.49 -15.00
CA LEU A 227 -16.39 18.51 -16.04
C LEU A 227 -17.73 18.82 -16.72
N ALA A 228 -18.56 17.81 -16.99
CA ALA A 228 -19.89 17.99 -17.57
C ALA A 228 -20.82 18.75 -16.62
N ILE A 229 -20.80 18.46 -15.32
CA ILE A 229 -21.58 19.18 -14.31
C ILE A 229 -21.09 20.62 -14.19
N ALA A 230 -19.77 20.85 -14.14
CA ALA A 230 -19.21 22.20 -14.09
C ALA A 230 -19.60 23.03 -15.31
N ALA A 231 -19.56 22.45 -16.51
CA ALA A 231 -19.99 23.10 -17.75
C ALA A 231 -21.50 23.42 -17.73
N ALA A 232 -22.34 22.52 -17.21
CA ALA A 232 -23.78 22.75 -17.08
C ALA A 232 -24.10 23.86 -16.07
N VAL A 233 -23.37 23.94 -14.95
CA VAL A 233 -23.51 25.04 -13.98
C VAL A 233 -23.11 26.37 -14.59
N VAL A 234 -21.99 26.43 -15.33
CA VAL A 234 -21.58 27.65 -16.04
C VAL A 234 -22.63 28.06 -17.07
N TYR A 235 -23.21 27.12 -17.80
CA TYR A 235 -24.27 27.39 -18.79
C TYR A 235 -25.58 27.87 -18.15
N LEU A 236 -25.88 27.51 -16.89
CA LEU A 236 -27.06 27.98 -16.15
C LEU A 236 -26.88 29.36 -15.52
N VAL A 237 -25.64 29.85 -15.42
CA VAL A 237 -25.28 31.15 -14.81
C VAL A 237 -25.12 32.25 -15.87
N ILE A 238 -25.01 31.88 -17.15
CA ILE A 238 -24.99 32.78 -18.32
C ILE A 238 -26.41 32.88 -18.90
#